data_AF-A0AAX2BEH4-F1
#
_entry.id   AF-A0AAX2BEH4-F1
#
_cell.length_a   1.000
_cell.length_b   1.000
_cell.length_c   1.000
_cell.angle_alpha   90.00
_cell.angle_beta   90.00
_cell.angle_gamma   90.00
#
_symmetry.space_group_name_H-M   'P 1'
#
loop_
_entity.id
_entity.type
_entity.pdbx_description
1 polymer ?
#
loop_
_entity_poly.entity_id
_entity_poly.type
_entity_poly.pdbx_seq_one_letter_code
_entity_poly.pdbx_strand_id
1 'polypeptide(L)' 'MNNVTGCQFQDNGTRRVWFFRDNSQAVEYTTLPPKLRFKYWDACNRPVRAKDQQSEMKKAIEQFKKLRGIK' A
#
# COMPACT_ATOMS: atom_id res chain seq x y z
N MET A 1 -0.25 -13.86 -4.88
CA MET A 1 0.56 -12.81 -5.53
C MET A 1 -0.22 -11.51 -5.40
N ASN A 2 0.16 -10.65 -4.45
CA ASN A 2 -0.61 -9.48 -4.02
C ASN A 2 -0.50 -8.36 -5.05
N ASN A 3 -1.18 -8.47 -6.19
CA ASN A 3 -1.13 -7.42 -7.20
C ASN A 3 -1.99 -6.23 -6.77
N VAL A 4 -1.43 -5.02 -6.93
CA VAL A 4 -2.17 -3.77 -6.77
C VAL A 4 -3.10 -3.59 -7.97
N THR A 5 -4.38 -3.34 -7.69
CA THR A 5 -5.42 -3.09 -8.71
C THR A 5 -5.64 -1.60 -8.92
N GLY A 6 -5.36 -0.76 -7.92
CA GLY A 6 -5.53 0.68 -8.02
C GLY A 6 -4.93 1.46 -6.87
N CYS A 7 -4.93 2.79 -7.03
CA CYS A 7 -4.49 3.74 -6.03
C CYS A 7 -5.47 4.92 -5.98
N GLN A 8 -5.89 5.30 -4.77
CA GLN A 8 -6.65 6.52 -4.52
C GLN A 8 -5.80 7.53 -3.76
N PHE A 9 -5.70 8.74 -4.31
CA PHE A 9 -5.04 9.87 -3.66
C PHE A 9 -6.05 10.60 -2.76
N GLN A 10 -5.67 10.81 -1.50
CA GLN A 10 -6.45 11.53 -0.48
C GLN A 10 -5.56 12.63 0.13
N ASP A 11 -6.17 13.55 0.87
CA ASP A 11 -5.47 14.61 1.62
C ASP A 11 -4.45 15.39 0.75
N ASN A 12 -4.90 15.87 -0.43
CA ASN A 12 -4.06 16.52 -1.44
C ASN A 12 -2.81 15.70 -1.87
N GLY A 13 -2.92 14.37 -1.84
CA GLY A 13 -1.85 13.45 -2.22
C GLY A 13 -0.87 13.11 -1.09
N THR A 14 -1.09 13.63 0.11
CA THR A 14 -0.28 13.27 1.30
C THR A 14 -0.63 11.88 1.84
N ARG A 15 -1.82 11.38 1.51
CA ARG A 15 -2.28 10.03 1.81
C ARG A 15 -2.64 9.30 0.53
N ARG A 16 -2.16 8.06 0.38
CA ARG A 16 -2.49 7.19 -0.75
C ARG A 16 -3.03 5.87 -0.24
N VAL A 17 -4.16 5.44 -0.78
CA VAL A 17 -4.77 4.14 -0.46
C VAL A 17 -4.54 3.21 -1.65
N TRP A 18 -3.82 2.13 -1.40
CA TRP A 18 -3.48 1.10 -2.38
C TRP A 18 -4.44 -0.08 -2.20
N PHE A 19 -5.11 -0.46 -3.29
CA PHE A 19 -6.06 -1.57 -3.31
C PHE A 19 -5.40 -2.79 -3.94
N PHE A 20 -5.58 -3.94 -3.32
CA PHE A 20 -5.07 -5.21 -3.80
C PHE A 20 -6.20 -6.10 -4.30
N ARG A 21 -5.85 -7.09 -5.12
CA ARG A 21 -6.81 -8.02 -5.73
C ARG A 21 -7.59 -8.86 -4.72
N ASP A 22 -7.00 -9.16 -3.56
CA ASP A 22 -7.61 -9.95 -2.48
C ASP A 22 -8.48 -9.10 -1.53
N ASN A 23 -8.83 -7.86 -1.93
CA ASN A 23 -9.51 -6.86 -1.10
C ASN A 23 -8.71 -6.38 0.12
N SER A 24 -7.45 -6.79 0.27
CA SER A 24 -6.54 -6.16 1.22
C SER A 24 -6.19 -4.75 0.76
N GLN A 25 -5.69 -3.93 1.70
CA GLN A 25 -5.39 -2.53 1.44
C GLN A 25 -4.10 -2.11 2.14
N ALA A 26 -3.43 -1.10 1.59
CA ALA A 26 -2.36 -0.41 2.28
C ALA A 26 -2.59 1.10 2.22
N VAL A 27 -2.22 1.80 3.29
CA VAL A 27 -2.23 3.25 3.34
C VAL A 27 -0.79 3.73 3.44
N GLU A 28 -0.42 4.59 2.50
CA GLU A 28 0.86 5.28 2.45
C GLU A 28 0.68 6.74 2.85
N TYR A 29 1.40 7.17 3.88
CA TYR A 29 1.48 8.56 4.32
C TYR A 29 2.80 9.17 3.84
N THR A 30 2.78 9.94 2.75
CA THR A 30 4.00 10.41 2.07
C THR A 30 4.83 11.36 2.93
N THR A 31 4.19 12.05 3.88
CA THR A 31 4.82 12.97 4.85
C THR A 31 5.56 12.26 5.99
N LEU A 32 5.25 10.98 6.24
CA LEU A 32 5.88 10.22 7.32
C LEU A 32 7.23 9.61 6.90
N PRO A 33 8.14 9.37 7.86
CA PRO A 33 9.41 8.70 7.59
C PRO A 33 9.17 7.27 7.07
N PRO A 34 10.09 6.70 6.26
CA PRO A 34 9.88 5.43 5.56
C PRO A 34 9.46 4.24 6.44
N LYS A 35 9.90 4.22 7.72
CA LYS A 35 9.53 3.16 8.69
C LYS A 35 8.07 3.22 9.14
N LEU A 36 7.44 4.39 9.13
CA LEU A 36 6.06 4.63 9.58
C LEU A 36 5.10 4.92 8.43
N ARG A 37 5.64 5.10 7.23
CA ARG A 37 4.92 5.52 6.03
C ARG A 37 3.81 4.57 5.61
N PHE A 38 3.98 3.26 5.80
CA PHE A 38 2.99 2.28 5.38
C PHE A 38 2.28 1.63 6.56
N LYS A 39 0.96 1.53 6.41
CA LYS A 39 0.09 0.67 7.21
C LYS A 39 -0.62 -0.30 6.28
N TYR A 40 -0.89 -1.52 6.75
CA TYR A 40 -1.41 -2.62 5.94
C TYR A 40 -2.61 -3.26 6.63
N TRP A 41 -3.64 -3.57 5.86
CA TRP A 41 -4.87 -4.19 6.30
C TRP A 41 -5.22 -5.37 5.41
N ASP A 42 -5.67 -6.47 6.03
CA ASP A 42 -6.19 -7.62 5.29
C ASP A 42 -7.61 -7.35 4.73
N ALA A 43 -8.16 -8.32 4.02
CA ALA A 43 -9.52 -8.25 3.46
C ALA A 43 -10.62 -8.07 4.52
N CYS A 44 -10.34 -8.44 5.77
CA CYS A 44 -11.25 -8.30 6.91
C CYS A 44 -11.04 -6.96 7.66
N ASN A 45 -10.28 -6.03 7.07
CA ASN A 45 -9.90 -4.75 7.67
C ASN A 45 -9.13 -4.88 8.99
N ARG A 46 -8.37 -5.97 9.17
CA ARG A 46 -7.50 -6.18 10.35
C ARG A 46 -6.07 -5.76 10.02
N PRO A 47 -5.33 -5.16 10.97
CA PRO A 47 -3.95 -4.80 10.74
C PRO A 47 -3.08 -6.03 10.45
N VAL A 48 -2.39 -6.03 9.32
CA VAL A 48 -1.41 -7.08 8.98
C VAL A 48 -0.16 -6.85 9.83
N ARG A 49 0.17 -7.81 10.71
CA ARG A 49 1.37 -7.76 11.57
C ARG A 49 2.55 -8.59 11.05
N ALA A 50 2.28 -9.58 10.20
CA ALA A 50 3.29 -10.47 9.64
C ALA A 50 4.23 -9.69 8.70
N LYS A 51 5.54 -9.72 8.99
CA LYS A 51 6.54 -8.93 8.25
C LYS A 51 6.72 -9.38 6.80
N ASP A 52 6.59 -10.67 6.54
CA ASP A 52 6.70 -11.21 5.19
C ASP A 52 5.55 -10.72 4.31
N GLN A 53 4.32 -10.78 4.83
CA GLN A 53 3.15 -10.24 4.13
C GLN A 53 3.26 -8.73 3.89
N GLN A 54 3.72 -7.95 4.88
CA GLN A 54 3.98 -6.51 4.70
C GLN A 54 5.02 -6.26 3.59
N SER A 55 6.08 -7.07 3.54
CA SER A 55 7.15 -6.97 2.53
C SER A 55 6.61 -7.25 1.13
N GLU A 56 5.78 -8.27 0.97
CA GLU A 56 5.14 -8.60 -0.31
C GLU A 56 4.19 -7.50 -0.79
N MET A 57 3.33 -6.98 0.10
CA MET A 57 2.43 -5.87 -0.21
C MET A 57 3.22 -4.63 -0.64
N LYS A 58 4.31 -4.30 0.07
CA LYS A 58 5.18 -3.20 -0.29
C LYS A 58 5.82 -3.39 -1.67
N LYS A 59 6.37 -4.58 -1.95
CA LYS A 59 6.99 -4.90 -3.25
C LYS A 59 6.01 -4.70 -4.39
N ALA A 60 4.76 -5.13 -4.23
CA ALA A 60 3.73 -4.96 -5.24
C ALA A 60 3.36 -3.48 -5.47
N ILE A 61 3.30 -2.68 -4.42
CA ILE A 61 3.09 -1.22 -4.53
C ILE A 61 4.23 -0.58 -5.32
N GLU A 62 5.48 -0.90 -4.99
CA GLU A 62 6.65 -0.33 -5.67
C GLU A 62 6.72 -0.76 -7.15
N GLN A 63 6.36 -2.01 -7.47
CA GLN A 63 6.22 -2.48 -8.85
C GLN A 63 5.13 -1.70 -9.59
N PHE A 64 3.96 -1.51 -8.98
CA PHE A 64 2.85 -0.77 -9.57
C PHE A 64 3.23 0.70 -9.82
N LYS A 65 3.88 1.35 -8.85
CA LYS A 65 4.41 2.71 -8.99
C LYS A 65 5.36 2.81 -10.19
N LYS A 66 6.31 1.87 -10.31
CA LYS A 66 7.28 1.82 -11.41
C LYS A 66 6.59 1.70 -12.78
N LEU A 67 5.58 0.82 -12.89
CA LEU A 67 4.84 0.60 -14.14
C LEU A 67 3.96 1.80 -14.54
N ARG A 68 3.50 2.59 -13.58
CA ARG A 68 2.59 3.73 -13.81
C ARG A 68 3.26 5.10 -13.72
N GLY A 69 4.56 5.16 -13.45
CA GLY A 69 5.30 6.42 -13.29
C GLY A 69 4.88 7.24 -12.06
N ILE A 70 4.32 6.59 -11.03
CA ILE A 70 3.87 7.26 -9.81
C ILE A 70 5.10 7.50 -8.91
N LYS A 71 5.40 8.77 -8.62
CA LYS A 71 6.50 9.18 -7.73
C LYS A 71 6.08 9.16 -6.26
#